data_AF-A0A3G8Y588-F1
#
_entry.id   AF-A0A3G8Y588-F1
#
_cell.length_a   1.000
_cell.length_b   1.000
_cell.length_c   1.000
_cell.angle_alpha   90.00
_cell.angle_beta   90.00
_cell.angle_gamma   90.00
#
_symmetry.space_group_name_H-M   'P 1'
#
loop_
_entity.id
_entity.type
_entity.pdbx_description
1 polymer ?
#
loop_
_entity_poly.entity_id
_entity_poly.type
_entity_poly.pdbx_seq_one_letter_code
_entity_poly.pdbx_strand_id
1 'polypeptide(L)'
;MKTISLVLKVISFVVLILIWIFTIVNFKNLPETIPIHYNIAGTPDGFGPKSSIWFETTLTTALFLFLMYVSKKPNFPLLNIPQNI
;
A
#
# COMPACT_ATOMS: atom_id res chain seq x y z
N MET A 1 -10.33 16.07 16.02
CA MET A 1 -9.42 15.78 14.89
C MET A 1 -8.25 14.85 15.25
N LYS A 2 -7.51 15.08 16.34
CA LYS A 2 -6.35 14.23 16.73
C LYS A 2 -6.71 12.75 16.91
N THR A 3 -7.85 12.46 17.55
CA THR A 3 -8.35 11.09 17.74
C THR A 3 -8.65 10.40 16.41
N ILE A 4 -9.32 11.09 15.47
CA ILE A 4 -9.62 10.57 14.13
C ILE A 4 -8.31 10.26 13.38
N SER A 5 -7.34 11.17 13.42
CA SER A 5 -6.02 10.95 12.80
C SER A 5 -5.30 9.73 13.40
N LEU A 6 -5.36 9.56 14.73
CA LEU A 6 -4.77 8.40 15.39
C LEU A 6 -5.46 7.10 14.97
N VAL A 7 -6.79 7.07 14.99
CA VAL A 7 -7.57 5.90 14.57
C VAL A 7 -7.24 5.49 13.14
N LEU A 8 -7.21 6.46 12.20
CA LEU A 8 -6.84 6.18 10.81
C LEU A 8 -5.43 5.60 10.68
N LYS A 9 -4.45 6.15 11.42
CA LYS A 9 -3.07 5.63 11.42
C LYS A 9 -2.99 4.19 11.94
N VAL A 10 -3.73 3.88 13.01
CA VAL A 10 -3.80 2.52 13.55
C VAL A 10 -4.45 1.57 12.56
N ILE A 11 -5.59 1.95 11.96
CA ILE A 11 -6.26 1.13 10.94
C ILE A 11 -5.33 0.88 9.76
N SER A 12 -4.68 1.92 9.22
CA SER A 12 -3.74 1.77 8.11
C SER A 12 -2.57 0.85 8.45
N PHE A 13 -2.03 0.94 9.67
CA PHE A 13 -0.97 0.06 10.14
C PHE A 13 -1.45 -1.40 10.26
N VAL A 14 -2.64 -1.63 10.83
CA VAL A 14 -3.24 -2.97 10.93
C VAL A 14 -3.47 -3.56 9.53
N VAL A 15 -4.01 -2.79 8.59
CA VAL A 15 -4.21 -3.23 7.20
C VAL A 15 -2.88 -3.59 6.55
N LEU A 16 -1.82 -2.80 6.75
CA LEU A 16 -0.49 -3.11 6.24
C LEU A 16 0.03 -4.46 6.78
N ILE A 17 -0.13 -4.72 8.07
CA ILE A 17 0.25 -6.00 8.69
C ILE A 17 -0.57 -7.16 8.09
N LEU A 18 -1.88 -6.97 7.92
CA LEU A 18 -2.75 -7.98 7.31
C LEU A 18 -2.34 -8.29 5.86
N ILE A 19 -1.95 -7.28 5.06
CA ILE A 19 -1.42 -7.48 3.70
C ILE A 19 -0.16 -8.35 3.73
N TRP A 20 0.81 -8.03 4.59
CA TRP A 20 2.03 -8.82 4.73
C TRP A 20 1.75 -10.27 5.14
N ILE A 21 0.91 -10.46 6.17
CA ILE A 21 0.53 -11.80 6.65
C ILE A 21 -0.16 -12.58 5.53
N PHE A 22 -1.15 -11.97 4.87
CA PHE A 22 -1.89 -12.61 3.80
C PHE A 22 -0.98 -13.04 2.64
N THR A 23 -0.08 -12.14 2.19
CA THR A 23 0.87 -12.45 1.13
C THR A 23 1.82 -13.57 1.54
N ILE A 24 2.42 -13.51 2.74
CA ILE A 24 3.37 -14.53 3.21
C ILE A 24 2.71 -15.90 3.33
N VAL A 25 1.52 -15.96 3.94
CA VAL A 25 0.79 -17.22 4.18
C VAL A 25 0.40 -17.88 2.85
N ASN A 26 0.00 -17.09 1.84
CA ASN A 26 -0.50 -17.62 0.58
C ASN A 26 0.58 -17.75 -0.51
N PHE A 27 1.77 -17.16 -0.34
CA PHE A 27 2.79 -17.11 -1.38
C PHE A 27 3.15 -18.48 -1.97
N LYS A 28 3.27 -19.51 -1.10
CA LYS A 28 3.60 -20.87 -1.54
C LYS A 28 2.51 -21.53 -2.38
N ASN A 29 1.25 -21.12 -2.20
CA ASN A 29 0.11 -21.66 -2.92
C ASN A 29 -0.12 -20.98 -4.28
N LEU A 30 0.63 -19.92 -4.58
CA LEU A 30 0.52 -19.24 -5.88
C LEU A 30 1.13 -20.11 -6.99
N PRO A 31 0.48 -20.17 -8.17
CA PRO A 31 1.10 -20.73 -9.37
C PRO A 31 2.37 -19.94 -9.74
N GLU A 32 3.25 -20.54 -10.54
CA GLU A 32 4.50 -19.87 -10.93
C GLU A 32 4.27 -18.54 -11.65
N THR A 33 3.16 -18.41 -12.38
CA THR A 33 2.72 -17.18 -13.04
C THR A 33 1.37 -16.70 -12.52
N ILE A 34 1.26 -15.39 -12.26
CA ILE A 34 0.06 -14.72 -11.75
C ILE A 34 -0.32 -13.53 -12.64
N PRO A 35 -1.59 -13.09 -12.64
CA PRO A 35 -1.98 -11.79 -13.20
C PRO A 35 -1.24 -10.64 -12.52
N ILE A 36 -0.68 -9.75 -13.32
CA ILE A 36 -0.02 -8.51 -12.85
C ILE A 36 -0.59 -7.25 -13.51
N HIS A 37 -1.40 -7.40 -14.56
CA HIS A 37 -2.10 -6.32 -15.23
C HIS A 37 -3.50 -6.79 -15.62
N TYR A 38 -4.46 -5.88 -15.51
CA TYR A 38 -5.86 -6.10 -15.84
C TYR A 38 -6.31 -5.00 -16.79
N ASN A 39 -7.05 -5.39 -17.83
CA ASN A 39 -7.63 -4.43 -18.77
C ASN A 39 -8.85 -3.70 -18.17
N ILE A 40 -9.43 -2.79 -18.94
CA ILE A 40 -10.60 -2.00 -18.54
C ILE A 40 -11.85 -2.84 -18.23
N ALA A 41 -11.92 -4.08 -18.72
CA ALA A 41 -13.01 -5.01 -18.43
C ALA A 41 -12.77 -5.84 -17.16
N GLY A 42 -11.62 -5.65 -16.49
CA GLY A 42 -11.22 -6.43 -15.32
C GLY A 42 -10.71 -7.82 -15.66
N THR A 43 -10.37 -8.09 -16.93
CA THR A 43 -9.77 -9.36 -17.34
C THR A 43 -8.25 -9.27 -17.26
N PRO A 44 -7.57 -10.28 -16.68
CA PRO A 44 -6.12 -10.40 -16.77
C PRO A 44 -5.65 -10.38 -18.23
N ASP A 45 -4.82 -9.42 -18.60
CA ASP A 45 -4.19 -9.32 -19.93
C ASP A 45 -2.66 -9.22 -19.84
N GLY A 46 -2.09 -9.21 -18.64
CA GLY A 46 -0.66 -9.33 -18.39
C GLY A 46 -0.36 -10.29 -17.24
N PHE A 47 0.62 -11.19 -17.46
CA PHE A 47 1.05 -12.20 -16.49
C PHE A 47 2.55 -12.06 -16.20
N GLY A 48 2.95 -12.39 -14.98
CA GLY A 48 4.34 -12.34 -14.53
C GLY A 48 4.64 -13.40 -13.48
N PRO A 49 5.90 -13.52 -13.04
CA PRO A 49 6.28 -14.48 -12.01
C PRO A 49 5.59 -14.14 -10.68
N LYS A 50 5.22 -15.13 -9.87
CA LYS A 50 4.60 -14.93 -8.54
C LYS A 50 5.42 -14.05 -7.60
N SER A 51 6.74 -14.00 -7.79
CA SER A 51 7.65 -13.14 -7.02
C SER A 51 7.37 -11.64 -7.21
N SER A 52 6.67 -11.24 -8.28
CA SER A 52 6.24 -9.86 -8.49
C SER A 52 5.41 -9.29 -7.33
N ILE A 53 4.67 -10.13 -6.59
CA ILE A 53 3.86 -9.70 -5.44
C ILE A 53 4.70 -9.04 -4.32
N TRP A 54 5.99 -9.36 -4.22
CA TRP A 54 6.89 -8.76 -3.23
C TRP A 54 7.19 -7.29 -3.52
N PHE A 55 7.19 -6.90 -4.80
CA PHE A 55 7.31 -5.51 -5.18
C PHE A 55 6.11 -4.72 -4.67
N GLU A 56 4.88 -5.24 -4.86
CA GLU A 56 3.65 -4.59 -4.39
C GLU A 56 3.60 -4.43 -2.86
N THR A 57 3.96 -5.47 -2.09
CA THR A 57 3.99 -5.36 -0.61
C THR A 57 5.04 -4.37 -0.13
N THR A 58 6.20 -4.32 -0.80
CA THR A 58 7.28 -3.38 -0.46
C THR A 58 6.91 -1.96 -0.83
N LEU A 59 6.34 -1.73 -2.02
CA LEU A 59 5.86 -0.43 -2.47
C LEU A 59 4.77 0.10 -1.53
N THR A 60 3.81 -0.75 -1.14
CA THR A 60 2.77 -0.39 -0.17
C THR A 60 3.38 0.06 1.17
N THR A 61 4.41 -0.65 1.65
CA THR A 61 5.13 -0.29 2.88
C THR A 61 5.83 1.05 2.73
N ALA A 62 6.54 1.28 1.62
CA ALA A 62 7.22 2.53 1.33
C ALA A 62 6.24 3.71 1.27
N LEU A 63 5.10 3.54 0.60
CA LEU A 63 4.03 4.54 0.53
C LEU A 63 3.43 4.83 1.92
N PHE A 64 3.16 3.80 2.72
CA PHE A 64 2.67 3.98 4.09
C PHE A 64 3.65 4.82 4.93
N LEU A 65 4.95 4.49 4.90
CA LEU A 65 5.97 5.22 5.65
C LEU A 65 6.12 6.67 5.14
N PHE A 66 6.12 6.86 3.82
CA PHE A 66 6.16 8.17 3.21
C PHE A 66 4.97 9.04 3.64
N LEU A 67 3.75 8.53 3.53
CA LEU A 67 2.54 9.25 3.95
C LEU A 67 2.52 9.51 5.45
N MET A 68 2.98 8.57 6.27
CA MET A 68 3.14 8.77 7.72
C MET A 68 4.12 9.91 8.04
N TYR A 69 5.23 9.99 7.32
CA TYR A 69 6.22 11.05 7.47
C TYR A 69 5.66 12.41 7.04
N VAL A 70 5.07 12.48 5.85
CA VAL A 70 4.52 13.72 5.27
C VAL A 70 3.32 14.23 6.08
N SER A 71 2.48 13.34 6.63
CA SER A 71 1.33 13.72 7.47
C SER A 71 1.69 14.48 8.76
N LYS A 72 2.95 14.40 9.20
CA LYS A 72 3.46 15.15 10.37
C LYS A 72 4.01 16.53 10.00
N LYS A 73 4.15 16.81 8.70
CA LYS A 73 4.79 18.02 8.16
C LYS A 73 3.82 18.71 7.18
N PRO A 74 2.83 19.48 7.67
CA PRO A 74 1.88 20.17 6.79
C PRO A 74 2.56 21.10 5.79
N ASN A 75 3.76 21.60 6.10
CA ASN A 75 4.57 22.48 5.26
C ASN A 75 5.50 21.72 4.30
N PHE A 76 5.29 20.41 4.13
CA PHE A 76 6.12 19.61 3.24
C PHE A 76 5.94 20.07 1.77
N PRO A 77 7.02 20.25 0.99
CA PRO A 77 6.93 20.87 -0.35
C PRO A 77 6.05 20.14 -1.36
N LEU A 78 5.79 18.84 -1.16
CA LEU A 78 4.90 18.04 -2.01
C LEU A 78 3.44 18.07 -1.56
N LEU A 79 3.10 18.73 -0.45
CA LEU A 79 1.74 18.90 0.02
C LEU A 79 1.18 20.25 -0.43
N ASN A 80 0.09 20.20 -1.19
CA ASN A 80 -0.69 21.39 -1.54
C ASN A 80 -1.79 21.64 -0.49
N ILE A 81 -1.40 21.87 0.77
CA ILE A 81 -2.30 22.14 1.89
C ILE A 81 -2.09 23.59 2.36
N PRO A 82 -3.14 24.37 2.68
CA PRO A 82 -2.99 25.72 3.18
C PRO A 82 -2.21 25.77 4.50
N GLN A 83 -1.27 26.69 4.59
CA GLN A 83 -0.29 26.77 5.68
C GLN A 83 -0.75 27.63 6.86
N ASN A 84 -1.83 28.40 6.68
CA ASN A 84 -2.27 29.48 7.58
C ASN A 84 -3.68 29.25 8.13
N ILE A 85 -4.08 28.00 8.41
CA ILE A 85 -5.36 27.67 9.08
C ILE A 85 -5.12 27.45 10.56
#